data_AF-A0A3D2I4S9-F1
#
_entry.id   AF-A0A3D2I4S9-F1
#
_cell.length_a   1.000
_cell.length_b   1.000
_cell.length_c   1.000
_cell.angle_alpha   90.00
_cell.angle_beta   90.00
_cell.angle_gamma   90.00
#
_symmetry.space_group_name_H-M   'P 1'
#
loop_
_entity.id
_entity.type
_entity.pdbx_description
1 polymer ?
#
loop_
_entity_poly.entity_id
_entity_poly.type
_entity_poly.pdbx_seq_one_letter_code
_entity_poly.pdbx_strand_id
1 'polypeptide(L)'
;MSRSGKENYDVLGRELVLEYELRLLPDDECIIFVRGENPIRDKKWFPWEHEQYLEARKCGIFNSKEQQEKQKKRWKESERLFVK
;
A
#
# COMPACT_ATOMS: atom_id res chain seq x y z
N MET A 1 3.42 22.81 -51.93
CA MET A 1 4.12 21.52 -51.79
C MET A 1 4.08 21.13 -50.33
N SER A 2 3.12 20.31 -49.93
CA SER A 2 2.96 19.81 -48.56
C SER A 2 4.06 18.78 -48.28
N ARG A 3 5.02 19.14 -47.44
CA ARG A 3 6.11 18.25 -47.01
C ARG A 3 5.49 17.25 -46.03
N SER A 4 5.01 16.13 -46.55
CA SER A 4 4.58 14.97 -45.76
C SER A 4 5.83 14.31 -45.20
N GLY A 5 6.40 14.91 -44.15
CA GLY A 5 7.49 14.34 -43.38
C GLY A 5 6.93 13.20 -42.57
N LYS A 6 7.24 11.96 -42.95
CA LYS A 6 7.05 10.81 -42.07
C LYS A 6 7.78 11.12 -40.76
N GLU A 7 7.04 11.25 -39.67
CA GLU A 7 7.64 11.24 -38.33
C GLU A 7 8.24 9.86 -38.14
N ASN A 8 9.56 9.75 -38.33
CA ASN A 8 10.29 8.56 -37.93
C ASN A 8 10.29 8.56 -36.41
N TYR A 9 9.40 7.77 -35.81
CA TYR A 9 9.48 7.46 -34.39
C TYR A 9 10.75 6.65 -34.18
N ASP A 10 11.75 7.28 -33.57
CA ASP A 10 12.98 6.61 -33.20
C ASP A 10 12.63 5.60 -32.09
N VAL A 11 12.73 4.30 -32.37
CA VAL A 11 12.40 3.22 -31.42
C VAL A 11 13.58 3.01 -30.47
N LEU A 12 14.17 4.10 -29.99
CA LEU A 12 15.18 4.07 -28.94
C LEU A 12 14.44 3.87 -27.62
N GLY A 13 14.41 2.63 -27.16
CA GLY A 13 13.95 2.29 -25.83
C GLY A 13 14.80 3.04 -24.81
N ARG A 14 14.22 4.06 -24.18
CA ARG A 14 14.81 4.72 -23.01
C ARG A 14 14.56 3.86 -21.78
N GLU A 15 15.48 3.89 -20.83
CA GLU A 15 15.22 3.38 -19.48
C GLU A 15 13.97 4.06 -18.89
N LEU A 16 13.15 3.31 -18.16
CA LEU A 16 11.86 3.80 -17.63
C LEU A 16 12.02 5.06 -16.77
N VAL A 17 13.05 5.09 -15.93
CA VAL A 17 13.46 6.25 -15.13
C VAL A 17 14.98 6.21 -14.98
N LEU A 18 15.65 7.34 -15.23
CA LEU A 18 17.10 7.44 -15.03
C LEU A 18 17.43 7.73 -13.56
N GLU A 19 18.64 7.40 -13.12
CA GLU A 19 19.03 7.56 -11.71
C GLU A 19 18.87 9.00 -11.20
N TYR A 20 19.21 9.99 -12.03
CA TYR A 20 19.04 11.40 -11.66
C TYR A 20 17.57 11.82 -11.54
N GLU A 21 16.66 11.15 -12.26
CA GLU A 21 15.21 11.40 -12.17
C GLU A 21 14.64 10.76 -10.91
N LEU A 22 15.15 9.57 -10.53
CA LEU A 22 14.82 8.94 -9.25
C LEU A 22 15.21 9.82 -8.06
N ARG A 23 16.35 10.52 -8.13
CA ARG A 23 16.80 11.44 -7.06
C ARG A 23 15.96 12.71 -6.93
N LEU A 24 15.19 13.06 -7.95
CA LEU A 24 14.26 14.20 -7.94
C LEU A 24 12.86 13.81 -7.45
N LEU A 25 12.57 12.52 -7.31
CA LEU A 25 11.30 12.03 -6.76
C LEU A 25 11.22 12.43 -5.28
N PRO A 26 10.15 13.13 -4.84
CA PRO A 26 9.96 13.45 -3.43
C PRO A 26 9.96 12.20 -2.55
N ASP A 27 10.47 12.34 -1.33
CA ASP A 27 10.56 11.22 -0.37
C ASP A 27 9.19 10.68 0.05
N ASP A 28 8.12 11.43 -0.12
CA ASP A 28 6.74 11.02 0.17
C ASP A 28 5.99 10.46 -1.06
N GLU A 29 6.65 10.33 -2.21
CA GLU A 29 6.05 9.79 -3.44
C GLU A 29 6.73 8.48 -3.89
N CYS A 30 5.97 7.62 -4.57
CA CYS A 30 6.46 6.39 -5.20
C CYS A 30 5.82 6.17 -6.57
N ILE A 31 6.47 5.32 -7.37
CA ILE A 31 5.95 4.88 -8.66
C ILE A 31 5.62 3.39 -8.53
N ILE A 32 4.38 3.02 -8.87
CA ILE A 32 3.83 1.68 -8.76
C ILE A 32 3.69 1.10 -10.16
N PHE A 33 4.27 -0.08 -10.37
CA PHE A 33 4.13 -0.83 -11.61
C PHE A 33 3.19 -2.00 -11.40
N VAL A 34 2.02 -1.95 -12.04
CA VAL A 34 1.05 -3.05 -12.07
C VAL A 34 1.03 -3.62 -13.48
N ARG A 35 1.09 -4.96 -13.59
CA ARG A 35 1.12 -5.63 -14.89
C ARG A 35 -0.15 -5.31 -15.68
N GLY A 36 0.03 -4.82 -16.91
CA GLY A 36 -1.08 -4.49 -17.82
C GLY A 36 -1.62 -3.07 -17.62
N GLU A 37 -1.14 -2.36 -16.61
CA GLU A 37 -1.51 -0.97 -16.34
C GLU A 37 -0.34 -0.03 -16.64
N ASN A 38 -0.67 1.25 -16.83
CA ASN A 38 0.35 2.28 -16.91
C ASN A 38 1.00 2.49 -15.52
N PRO A 39 2.29 2.88 -15.45
CA PRO A 39 2.92 3.23 -14.19
C PRO A 39 2.15 4.33 -13.48
N ILE A 40 1.82 4.10 -12.21
CA ILE A 40 1.05 5.04 -11.38
C ILE A 40 2.01 5.76 -10.45
N ARG A 41 1.87 7.07 -10.31
CA ARG A 41 2.57 7.85 -9.30
C ARG A 41 1.62 8.12 -8.14
N ASP A 42 2.03 7.79 -6.93
CA ASP A 42 1.20 7.91 -5.72
C ASP A 42 2.04 8.32 -4.52
N LYS A 43 1.38 8.72 -3.43
CA LYS A 43 2.04 8.99 -2.16
C LYS A 43 2.40 7.70 -1.44
N LYS A 44 3.54 7.69 -0.76
CA LYS A 44 3.96 6.58 0.10
C LYS A 44 2.95 6.42 1.22
N TRP A 45 2.46 5.19 1.35
CA TRP A 45 1.59 4.82 2.47
C TRP A 45 2.44 4.60 3.72
N PHE A 46 2.42 5.55 4.67
CA PHE A 46 3.12 5.45 5.95
C PHE A 46 2.22 4.83 7.02
N PRO A 47 2.47 3.59 7.49
CA PRO A 47 1.58 2.92 8.42
C PRO A 47 1.43 3.63 9.77
N TRP A 48 2.45 4.37 10.21
CA TRP A 48 2.47 5.04 11.51
C TRP A 48 1.71 6.37 11.56
N GLU A 49 1.40 6.96 10.41
CA GLU A 49 0.64 8.22 10.31
C GLU A 49 -0.88 7.96 10.27
N HIS A 50 -1.27 6.71 10.04
CA HIS A 50 -2.67 6.35 9.86
C HIS A 50 -3.41 6.31 11.21
N GLU A 51 -4.67 6.78 11.22
CA GLU A 51 -5.51 6.87 12.41
C GLU A 51 -5.64 5.53 13.15
N GLN A 52 -5.79 4.44 12.39
CA GLN A 52 -5.88 3.08 12.93
C GLN A 52 -4.63 2.68 13.72
N TYR A 53 -3.44 3.11 13.28
CA TYR A 53 -2.21 2.86 14.01
C TYR A 53 -2.16 3.68 15.29
N LEU A 54 -2.59 4.95 15.25
CA LEU A 54 -2.68 5.80 16.44
C LEU A 54 -3.67 5.23 17.46
N GLU A 55 -4.80 4.71 17.01
CA GLU A 55 -5.77 4.00 17.85
C GLU A 55 -5.19 2.72 18.46
N ALA A 56 -4.59 1.86 17.64
CA ALA A 56 -3.95 0.63 18.11
C ALA A 56 -2.87 0.94 19.15
N ARG A 57 -2.10 2.02 18.95
CA ARG A 57 -1.08 2.48 19.88
C ARG A 57 -1.67 2.91 21.23
N LYS A 58 -2.87 3.50 21.26
CA LYS A 58 -3.60 3.83 22.52
C LYS A 58 -3.98 2.57 23.30
N CYS A 59 -4.30 1.47 22.62
CA CYS A 59 -4.69 0.20 23.24
C CYS A 59 -3.54 -0.52 23.97
N GLY A 60 -2.30 -0.04 23.82
CA GLY A 60 -1.14 -0.58 24.52
C GLY A 60 -0.63 -1.91 23.96
N ILE A 61 0.23 -2.58 24.74
CA ILE A 61 0.87 -3.84 24.31
C ILE A 61 -0.15 -4.96 24.35
N PHE A 62 -0.20 -5.75 23.27
CA PHE A 62 -1.05 -6.93 23.21
C PHE A 62 -0.63 -7.98 24.25
N ASN A 63 -1.50 -8.26 25.22
CA ASN A 63 -1.30 -9.32 26.20
C ASN A 63 -1.93 -10.64 25.74
N SER A 64 -1.09 -11.55 25.25
CA SER A 64 -1.50 -12.88 24.75
C SER A 64 -2.35 -13.69 25.76
N LYS A 65 -1.96 -13.72 27.04
CA LYS A 65 -2.65 -14.52 28.05
C LYS A 65 -4.06 -14.03 28.31
N GLU A 66 -4.21 -12.72 28.48
CA GLU A 66 -5.50 -12.07 28.71
C GLU A 66 -6.44 -12.24 27.50
N GLN A 67 -5.89 -12.21 26.29
CA GLN A 67 -6.67 -12.36 25.05
C GLN A 67 -7.14 -13.80 24.84
N GLN A 68 -6.31 -14.80 25.17
CA GLN A 68 -6.74 -16.21 25.15
C GLN A 68 -7.89 -16.45 26.14
N GLU A 69 -7.85 -15.83 27.32
CA GLU A 69 -8.95 -15.94 28.29
C GLU A 69 -10.24 -15.26 27.78
N LYS A 70 -10.14 -14.05 27.21
CA LYS A 70 -11.28 -13.36 26.59
C LYS A 70 -11.89 -14.19 25.46
N GLN A 71 -11.07 -14.81 24.61
CA GLN A 71 -11.56 -15.70 23.55
C GLN A 71 -12.25 -16.95 24.11
N LYS A 72 -11.67 -17.62 25.11
CA LYS A 72 -12.30 -18.77 25.78
C LYS A 72 -13.65 -18.40 26.40
N LYS A 73 -13.75 -17.22 27.01
CA LYS A 73 -15.02 -16.72 27.57
C LYS A 73 -16.07 -16.49 26.49
N ARG A 74 -15.72 -15.79 25.40
CA ARG A 74 -16.60 -15.58 24.23
C ARG A 74 -17.06 -16.90 23.61
N TRP A 75 -16.16 -17.87 23.46
CA TRP A 75 -16.47 -19.18 22.92
C TRP A 75 -17.52 -19.91 23.79
N LYS A 76 -17.30 -19.95 25.10
CA LYS A 76 -18.27 -20.54 26.06
C LYS A 76 -19.61 -19.83 26.11
N GLU A 77 -19.65 -18.53 25.84
CA GLU A 77 -20.88 -17.75 25.77
C GLU A 77 -21.64 -18.04 24.47
N SER A 78 -20.93 -18.12 23.34
CA SER A 78 -21.48 -18.57 22.06
C SER A 78 -22.05 -19.98 22.15
N GLU A 79 -21.30 -20.93 22.74
CA GLU A 79 -21.80 -22.30 22.96
C GLU A 79 -23.08 -22.31 23.81
N ARG A 80 -23.17 -21.46 24.85
CA ARG A 80 -24.39 -21.33 25.65
C ARG A 80 -25.58 -20.74 24.89
N LEU A 81 -25.32 -19.85 23.93
CA LEU A 81 -26.35 -19.27 23.07
C LEU A 81 -26.85 -20.26 21.99
N PHE A 82 -25.99 -21.15 21.51
CA PHE A 82 -26.32 -22.15 20.48
C PHE A 82 -26.99 -23.42 21.03
N VAL A 83 -26.97 -23.64 22.35
CA VAL A 83 -27.58 -24.81 23.02
C VAL A 83 -28.98 -24.49 23.59
N LYS A 84 -29.52 -23.30 23.33
CA LYS A 84 -30.94 -22.95 23.54
C LYS A 84 -31.70 -23.02 22.22
#